data_AF-A0A932D7M2-F1
#
_entry.id   AF-A0A932D7M2-F1
#
_cell.length_a   1.000
_cell.length_b   1.000
_cell.length_c   1.000
_cell.angle_alpha   90.00
_cell.angle_beta   90.00
_cell.angle_gamma   90.00
#
_symmetry.space_group_name_H-M   'P 1'
#
loop_
_entity.id
_entity.type
_entity.pdbx_description
1 polymer ?
#
loop_
_entity_poly.entity_id
_entity_poly.type
_entity_poly.pdbx_seq_one_letter_code
_entity_poly.pdbx_strand_id
1 'polypeptide(L)'
;MPTAWAKAQYKGFGTINGSGNYGFMLTAIDGQIPGGGGSDKFRFKIWNKGTGGVIYDNLLNAPDNADPTTVIGGGGIVVHKE
;
A
#
# COMPACT_ATOMS: atom_id res chain seq x y z
N MET A 1 8.35 18.32 -0.90
CA MET A 1 7.07 18.54 -1.62
C MET A 1 6.08 17.47 -1.16
N PRO A 2 4.76 17.75 -1.04
CA PRO A 2 3.82 16.81 -0.44
C PRO A 2 3.58 15.57 -1.32
N THR A 3 3.69 14.38 -0.74
CA THR A 3 3.40 13.08 -1.39
C THR A 3 1.91 12.92 -1.75
N ALA A 4 1.03 13.81 -1.26
CA ALA A 4 -0.43 13.67 -1.36
C ALA A 4 -0.96 13.51 -2.79
N TRP A 5 -0.30 14.10 -3.78
CA TRP A 5 -0.71 14.01 -5.20
C TRP A 5 -0.17 12.76 -5.91
N ALA A 6 0.90 12.18 -5.37
CA ALA A 6 1.57 11.01 -5.92
C ALA A 6 1.13 9.71 -5.23
N LYS A 7 0.45 9.82 -4.08
CA LYS A 7 0.09 8.71 -3.20
C LYS A 7 -1.38 8.36 -3.34
N ALA A 8 -1.65 7.09 -3.63
CA ALA A 8 -2.98 6.50 -3.53
C ALA A 8 -3.01 5.48 -2.39
N GLN A 9 -4.07 5.49 -1.58
CA GLN A 9 -4.29 4.50 -0.54
C GLN A 9 -5.71 3.92 -0.63
N TYR A 10 -5.81 2.60 -0.63
CA TYR A 10 -7.07 1.87 -0.60
C TYR A 10 -7.09 0.89 0.56
N LYS A 11 -8.26 0.72 1.17
CA LYS A 11 -8.52 -0.26 2.22
C LYS A 11 -9.76 -1.06 1.86
N GLY A 12 -9.76 -2.32 2.27
CA GLY A 12 -10.92 -3.20 2.09
C GLY A 12 -10.83 -4.43 2.96
N PHE A 13 -11.70 -5.38 2.69
CA PHE A 13 -11.72 -6.67 3.35
C PHE A 13 -11.99 -7.78 2.34
N GLY A 14 -11.60 -9.00 2.70
CA GLY A 14 -11.78 -10.16 1.85
C GLY A 14 -11.38 -11.46 2.54
N THR A 15 -11.30 -12.51 1.74
CA THR A 15 -10.91 -13.85 2.15
C THR A 15 -9.52 -14.18 1.62
N ILE A 16 -8.81 -15.09 2.29
CA ILE A 16 -7.59 -15.72 1.75
C ILE A 16 -7.98 -17.15 1.36
N ASN A 17 -7.75 -17.52 0.11
CA ASN A 17 -8.14 -18.83 -0.45
C ASN A 17 -9.61 -19.21 -0.18
N GLY A 18 -10.52 -18.23 -0.23
CA GLY A 18 -11.95 -18.44 -0.06
C GLY A 18 -12.45 -18.53 1.39
N SER A 19 -11.59 -18.38 2.40
CA SER A 19 -11.99 -18.44 3.82
C SER A 19 -11.48 -17.25 4.65
N GLY A 20 -12.04 -17.09 5.85
CA GLY A 20 -11.66 -16.08 6.85
C GLY A 20 -12.21 -14.68 6.59
N ASN A 21 -11.82 -13.72 7.44
CA ASN A 21 -12.19 -12.31 7.32
C ASN A 21 -10.93 -11.46 7.58
N TYR A 22 -10.35 -10.98 6.49
CA TYR A 22 -9.09 -10.25 6.51
C TYR A 22 -9.31 -8.83 6.05
N GLY A 23 -8.63 -7.89 6.70
CA GLY A 23 -8.50 -6.54 6.21
C GLY A 23 -7.28 -6.47 5.31
N PHE A 24 -7.34 -5.61 4.30
CA PHE A 24 -6.18 -5.26 3.51
C PHE A 24 -6.05 -3.75 3.37
N MET A 25 -4.81 -3.30 3.20
CA MET A 25 -4.45 -1.94 2.87
C MET A 25 -3.39 -1.96 1.79
N LEU A 26 -3.59 -1.12 0.79
CA LEU A 26 -2.70 -0.89 -0.32
C LEU A 26 -2.30 0.58 -0.34
N THR A 27 -1.01 0.84 -0.42
CA THR A 27 -0.48 2.19 -0.66
C THR A 27 0.44 2.14 -1.88
N ALA A 28 0.20 3.00 -2.85
CA ALA A 28 1.02 3.16 -4.03
C ALA A 28 1.54 4.60 -4.10
N ILE A 29 2.79 4.77 -4.50
CA ILE A 29 3.38 6.07 -4.84
C ILE A 29 3.82 6.02 -6.30
N ASP A 30 3.32 6.95 -7.11
CA ASP A 30 3.81 7.27 -8.45
C ASP A 30 5.08 8.14 -8.32
N GLY A 31 6.23 7.59 -8.68
CA GLY A 31 7.54 8.22 -8.58
C GLY A 31 7.73 9.39 -9.53
N GLN A 32 6.93 9.46 -10.61
CA GLN A 32 7.06 10.43 -11.69
C GLN A 32 6.32 11.74 -11.36
N ILE A 33 5.30 11.69 -10.50
CA ILE A 33 4.58 12.87 -10.04
C ILE A 33 5.44 13.67 -9.06
N PRO A 34 5.47 15.03 -9.11
CA PRO A 34 6.15 15.85 -8.12
C PRO A 34 5.75 15.50 -6.69
N GLY A 35 6.73 15.09 -5.87
CA GLY A 35 6.50 14.57 -4.52
C GLY A 35 6.55 13.05 -4.40
N GLY A 36 6.62 12.30 -5.51
CA GLY A 36 6.75 10.83 -5.52
C GLY A 36 8.15 10.28 -5.25
N GLY A 37 9.17 11.13 -5.41
CA GLY A 37 10.56 10.79 -5.05
C GLY A 37 11.26 9.88 -6.06
N GLY A 38 10.88 9.94 -7.34
CA GLY A 38 11.65 9.43 -8.48
C GLY A 38 11.60 7.91 -8.69
N SER A 39 10.91 7.16 -7.83
CA SER A 39 10.71 5.72 -8.02
C SER A 39 9.35 5.32 -7.50
N ASP A 40 8.67 4.47 -8.27
CA ASP A 40 7.39 3.89 -7.89
C ASP A 40 7.54 2.95 -6.69
N LYS A 41 6.68 3.14 -5.69
CA LYS A 41 6.75 2.38 -4.44
C LYS A 41 5.40 1.80 -4.08
N PHE A 42 5.43 0.64 -3.45
CA PHE A 42 4.23 -0.11 -3.14
C PHE A 42 4.29 -0.73 -1.74
N ARG A 43 3.20 -0.62 -0.98
CA ARG A 43 2.98 -1.36 0.25
C ARG A 43 1.66 -2.11 0.17
N PHE A 44 1.70 -3.37 0.57
CA PHE A 44 0.53 -4.19 0.78
C PHE A 44 0.57 -4.81 2.16
N LYS A 45 -0.49 -4.61 2.92
CA LYS A 45 -0.67 -5.12 4.27
C LYS A 45 -1.97 -5.92 4.33
N ILE A 46 -1.91 -7.09 4.94
CA ILE A 46 -3.06 -7.95 5.24
C ILE A 46 -3.04 -8.29 6.73
N TRP A 47 -4.18 -8.20 7.40
CA TRP A 47 -4.33 -8.60 8.80
C TRP A 47 -5.63 -9.38 9.02
N ASN A 48 -5.64 -10.24 10.02
CA ASN A 48 -6.85 -10.90 10.49
C ASN A 48 -7.70 -9.89 11.27
N LYS A 49 -8.97 -9.71 10.89
CA LYS A 49 -9.84 -8.73 11.54
C LYS A 49 -10.35 -9.16 12.92
N GLY A 50 -10.40 -10.46 13.19
CA GLY A 50 -10.83 -11.00 14.48
C GLY A 50 -9.75 -10.92 15.56
N THR A 51 -8.49 -11.15 15.18
CA THR A 51 -7.36 -11.16 16.13
C THR A 51 -6.49 -9.91 16.06
N GLY A 52 -6.58 -9.11 14.99
CA GLY A 52 -5.67 -8.00 14.72
C GLY A 52 -4.27 -8.44 14.26
N GLY A 53 -4.00 -9.74 14.18
CA GLY A 53 -2.70 -10.29 13.78
C GLY A 53 -2.37 -9.97 12.32
N VAL A 54 -1.19 -9.41 12.08
CA VAL A 54 -0.68 -9.16 10.72
C VAL A 54 -0.33 -10.50 10.06
N ILE A 55 -0.90 -10.74 8.89
CA ILE A 55 -0.63 -11.93 8.07
C ILE A 55 0.52 -11.65 7.11
N TYR A 56 0.53 -10.44 6.53
CA TYR A 56 1.57 -9.99 5.61
C TYR A 56 1.68 -8.48 5.68
N ASP A 57 2.91 -7.97 5.63
CA ASP A 57 3.20 -6.55 5.43
C ASP A 57 4.61 -6.44 4.88
N ASN A 58 4.77 -5.89 3.68
CA ASN A 58 6.11 -5.62 3.15
C ASN A 58 6.78 -4.37 3.75
N LEU A 59 6.07 -3.69 4.67
CA LEU A 59 6.62 -2.64 5.52
C LEU A 59 6.22 -2.90 6.99
N LEU A 60 6.68 -4.02 7.52
CA LEU A 60 6.35 -4.51 8.85
C LEU A 60 6.68 -3.48 9.94
N ASN A 61 5.83 -3.41 10.98
CA ASN A 61 5.94 -2.51 12.13
C ASN A 61 5.82 -1.00 11.83
N ALA A 62 5.61 -0.60 10.57
CA ALA A 62 5.35 0.79 10.24
C ALA A 62 3.87 1.15 10.45
N PRO A 63 3.57 2.41 10.86
CA PRO A 63 2.20 2.87 11.00
C PRO A 63 1.45 2.82 9.65
N ASP A 64 0.13 2.71 9.69
CA ASP A 64 -0.70 2.54 8.49
C ASP A 64 -0.60 3.70 7.48
N ASN A 65 -0.25 4.90 7.95
CA ASN A 65 -0.09 6.08 7.12
C ASN A 65 1.34 6.24 6.56
N ALA A 66 2.30 5.41 6.97
CA ALA A 66 3.68 5.48 6.49
C ALA A 66 3.74 5.33 4.97
N ASP A 67 4.63 6.11 4.36
CA ASP A 67 4.93 5.98 2.94
C ASP A 67 5.69 4.67 2.67
N PRO A 68 5.34 3.93 1.60
CA PRO A 68 6.05 2.72 1.22
C PRO A 68 7.52 3.03 0.92
N THR A 69 8.42 2.14 1.34
CA THR A 69 9.86 2.20 1.02
C THR A 69 10.28 1.17 -0.03
N THR A 70 9.45 0.15 -0.29
CA THR A 70 9.73 -0.89 -1.29
C THR A 70 9.48 -0.35 -2.69
N VAL A 71 10.55 -0.29 -3.50
CA VAL A 71 10.48 0.01 -4.93
C VAL A 71 9.96 -1.21 -5.68
N ILE A 72 9.12 -1.00 -6.70
CA ILE A 72 8.62 -2.10 -7.53
C ILE A 72 9.75 -2.70 -8.38
N GLY A 73 9.72 -4.02 -8.61
CA GLY A 73 10.72 -4.71 -9.43
C GLY A 73 10.57 -4.48 -10.94
N GLY A 74 9.43 -3.95 -11.39
CA GLY A 74 9.13 -3.68 -12.80
C GLY A 74 7.70 -3.16 -13.00
N GLY A 75 7.38 -2.73 -14.22
CA GLY A 75 6.13 -2.04 -14.53
C GLY A 75 6.19 -0.55 -14.17
N GLY A 76 5.02 0.08 -14.04
CA GLY A 76 4.88 1.47 -13.61
C GLY A 76 3.58 1.70 -12.86
N ILE A 77 3.63 2.57 -11.85
CA ILE A 77 2.46 3.04 -11.09
C ILE A 77 2.07 4.38 -11.66
N VAL A 78 0.82 4.51 -12.09
CA VAL A 78 0.24 5.79 -12.52
C VAL A 78 -0.91 6.13 -11.58
N VAL A 79 -0.79 7.26 -10.89
CA VAL A 79 -1.87 7.78 -10.05
C VAL A 79 -2.68 8.80 -10.86
N HIS A 80 -3.92 8.43 -11.19
CA HIS A 80 -4.85 9.32 -11.86
C HIS A 80 -5.62 10.15 -10.84
N LYS A 81 -5.80 11.44 -11.16
CA LYS A 81 -6.82 12.26 -10.51
C LYS A 81 -8.16 11.92 -11.14
N GLU A 82 -9.19 11.94 -10.31
CA GLU A 82 -10.59 11.89 -10.73
C GLU A 82 -11.01 13.14 -11.51
#